data_AF-A0A7S4SPL4-F1
#
_entry.id   AF-A0A7S4SPL4-F1
#
_cell.length_a   1.000
_cell.length_b   1.000
_cell.length_c   1.000
_cell.angle_alpha   90.00
_cell.angle_beta   90.00
_cell.angle_gamma   90.00
#
_symmetry.space_group_name_H-M   'P 1'
#
loop_
_entity.id
_entity.type
_entity.pdbx_description
1 polymer ?
#
loop_
_entity_poly.entity_id
_entity_poly.type
_entity_poly.pdbx_seq_one_letter_code
_entity_poly.pdbx_strand_id
1 'polypeptide(L)'
;MADFGADQKFQYKCPFRKAWVDCGAEEDQQLKEAYLKLQKGGGQPEVAYLLNGVRFKTDFSGMVRTNVASKRTMEVRLKGGSLPFPPPAPEAGASAPSEASMGKPDGVPQESDEKGAVPLSPEALMTGLEGKPFPHGVRKAWGQGLPQGVTMSGRFEFTMQLDDKDYLGEMLTWNMIAAGIDPEAFDSHRVLAFTNKNKQTVIGNREEIEKMLTSDQSYPITVTYHPPRTYDGMPESEVPGWEVQRTFLKFIKEAVANVDGDIYKVKHVHQRRTFERYLLYLEDYYYQNDDDLADSMYGWELYMRYPFMTGSLGLIDKTGPNLTKVLRGEADVLEFLFGG
;
A
#
# COMPACT_ATOMS: atom_id res chain seq x y z
N MET A 1 -15.75 -21.47 -41.89
CA MET A 1 -14.90 -20.52 -41.14
C MET A 1 -14.50 -21.21 -39.84
N ALA A 2 -13.31 -20.97 -39.32
CA ALA A 2 -12.93 -21.54 -38.03
C ALA A 2 -13.78 -20.86 -36.94
N ASP A 3 -14.39 -21.64 -36.06
CA ASP A 3 -15.29 -21.14 -35.03
C ASP A 3 -14.99 -21.82 -33.70
N PHE A 4 -15.31 -21.16 -32.60
CA PHE A 4 -15.14 -21.71 -31.27
C PHE A 4 -16.33 -22.63 -30.94
N GLY A 5 -16.05 -23.81 -30.38
CA GLY A 5 -17.09 -24.70 -29.87
C GLY A 5 -17.85 -24.07 -28.70
N ALA A 6 -19.12 -24.47 -28.50
CA ALA A 6 -19.97 -23.92 -27.43
C ALA A 6 -19.38 -24.08 -26.02
N ASP A 7 -18.61 -25.15 -25.79
CA ASP A 7 -17.97 -25.47 -24.50
C ASP A 7 -16.56 -24.89 -24.36
N GLN A 8 -16.03 -24.26 -25.41
CA GLN A 8 -14.68 -23.69 -25.38
C GLN A 8 -14.72 -22.31 -24.71
N LYS A 9 -13.83 -22.10 -23.75
CA LYS A 9 -13.64 -20.81 -23.07
C LYS A 9 -12.18 -20.50 -22.91
N PHE A 10 -11.82 -19.23 -23.06
CA PHE A 10 -10.51 -18.78 -22.65
C PHE A 10 -10.36 -18.96 -21.14
N GLN A 11 -9.16 -19.36 -20.75
CA GLN A 11 -8.72 -19.43 -19.37
C GLN A 11 -7.42 -18.64 -19.24
N TYR A 12 -7.21 -18.08 -18.06
CA TYR A 12 -5.90 -17.56 -17.68
C TYR A 12 -5.38 -18.31 -16.45
N LYS A 13 -4.06 -18.43 -16.36
CA LYS A 13 -3.39 -19.02 -15.22
C LYS A 13 -3.33 -17.98 -14.11
N CYS A 14 -4.25 -18.09 -13.16
CA CYS A 14 -4.31 -17.18 -12.04
C CYS A 14 -3.10 -17.45 -11.12
N PRO A 15 -2.20 -16.47 -10.90
CA PRO A 15 -1.01 -16.67 -10.06
C PRO A 15 -1.40 -16.96 -8.61
N PHE A 16 -2.50 -16.38 -8.13
CA PHE A 16 -3.00 -16.54 -6.75
C PHE A 16 -3.60 -17.92 -6.49
N ARG A 17 -4.48 -18.37 -7.38
CA ARG A 17 -5.14 -19.69 -7.25
C ARG A 17 -4.24 -20.85 -7.69
N LYS A 18 -3.09 -20.54 -8.29
CA LYS A 18 -2.18 -21.50 -8.94
C LYS A 18 -2.93 -22.47 -9.87
N ALA A 19 -3.99 -21.97 -10.50
CA ALA A 19 -4.95 -22.76 -11.26
C ALA A 19 -5.41 -21.97 -12.49
N TRP A 20 -5.89 -22.72 -13.49
CA TRP A 20 -6.53 -22.14 -14.67
C TRP A 20 -7.96 -21.73 -14.34
N VAL A 21 -8.27 -20.46 -14.56
CA VAL A 21 -9.58 -19.86 -14.26
C VAL A 21 -10.25 -19.48 -15.57
N ASP A 22 -11.52 -19.89 -15.72
CA ASP A 22 -12.34 -19.52 -16.89
C ASP A 22 -12.54 -17.99 -16.92
N CYS A 23 -12.33 -17.38 -18.09
CA CYS A 23 -12.69 -15.99 -18.32
C CYS A 23 -14.21 -15.80 -18.13
N GLY A 24 -14.61 -14.61 -17.70
CA GLY A 24 -16.03 -14.23 -17.63
C GLY A 24 -16.66 -14.25 -19.02
N ALA A 25 -18.00 -14.33 -19.10
CA ALA A 25 -18.70 -14.44 -20.39
C ALA A 25 -18.39 -13.26 -21.34
N GLU A 26 -18.35 -12.04 -20.81
CA GLU A 26 -18.03 -10.84 -21.58
C GLU A 26 -16.57 -10.82 -22.05
N GLU A 27 -15.63 -11.14 -21.16
CA GLU A 27 -14.20 -11.25 -21.50
C GLU A 27 -13.97 -12.31 -22.59
N ASP A 28 -14.54 -13.50 -22.40
CA ASP A 28 -14.42 -14.61 -23.34
C ASP A 28 -14.95 -14.25 -24.72
N GLN A 29 -16.11 -13.60 -24.79
CA GLN A 29 -16.68 -13.14 -26.05
C GLN A 29 -15.75 -12.12 -26.75
N GLN A 30 -15.25 -11.13 -26.03
CA GLN A 30 -14.33 -10.12 -26.59
C GLN A 30 -13.04 -10.76 -27.12
N LEU A 31 -12.45 -11.70 -26.37
CA LEU A 31 -11.24 -12.41 -26.77
C LEU A 31 -11.49 -13.27 -28.02
N LYS A 32 -12.61 -13.99 -28.09
CA LYS A 32 -12.99 -14.79 -29.26
C LYS A 32 -13.20 -13.93 -30.51
N GLU A 33 -13.93 -12.83 -30.37
CA GLU A 33 -14.16 -11.90 -31.48
C GLU A 33 -12.85 -11.27 -31.98
N ALA A 34 -11.97 -10.87 -31.06
CA ALA A 34 -10.66 -10.32 -31.40
C ALA A 34 -9.78 -11.38 -32.10
N TYR A 35 -9.77 -12.62 -31.60
CA TYR A 35 -9.03 -13.71 -32.23
C TYR A 35 -9.57 -13.98 -33.64
N LEU A 36 -10.88 -14.12 -33.84
CA LEU A 36 -11.44 -14.33 -35.18
C LEU A 36 -11.17 -13.18 -36.17
N LYS A 37 -11.02 -11.94 -35.68
CA LYS A 37 -10.62 -10.80 -36.51
C LYS A 37 -9.18 -10.92 -37.03
N LEU A 38 -8.28 -11.58 -36.27
CA LEU A 38 -6.91 -11.86 -36.74
C LEU A 38 -6.90 -12.75 -37.99
N GLN A 39 -7.76 -13.77 -38.02
CA GLN A 39 -7.86 -14.69 -39.15
C GLN A 39 -8.22 -13.98 -40.46
N LYS A 40 -9.00 -12.91 -40.37
CA LYS A 40 -9.46 -12.13 -41.53
C LYS A 40 -8.42 -11.11 -42.02
N GLY A 41 -7.21 -11.09 -41.42
CA GLY A 41 -6.13 -10.19 -41.80
C GLY A 41 -6.35 -8.72 -41.41
N GLY A 42 -7.36 -8.43 -40.57
CA GLY A 42 -7.73 -7.06 -40.18
C GLY A 42 -7.58 -6.76 -38.69
N GLY A 43 -7.10 -7.71 -37.88
CA GLY A 43 -6.91 -7.54 -36.44
C GLY A 43 -5.43 -7.31 -36.07
N GLN A 44 -5.21 -6.65 -34.94
CA GLN A 44 -3.89 -6.60 -34.29
C GLN A 44 -3.71 -7.83 -33.38
N PRO A 45 -2.50 -8.41 -33.28
CA PRO A 45 -2.22 -9.56 -32.40
C PRO A 45 -2.48 -9.26 -30.92
N GLU A 46 -2.56 -7.97 -30.58
CA GLU A 46 -2.86 -7.50 -29.25
C GLU A 46 -4.26 -6.87 -29.20
N VAL A 47 -5.04 -7.25 -28.19
CA VAL A 47 -6.34 -6.66 -27.89
C VAL A 47 -6.32 -6.03 -26.50
N ALA A 48 -6.77 -4.77 -26.40
CA ALA A 48 -6.99 -4.10 -25.13
C ALA A 48 -8.49 -4.07 -24.81
N TYR A 49 -8.83 -4.32 -23.55
CA TYR A 49 -10.22 -4.39 -23.08
C TYR A 49 -10.34 -3.97 -21.62
N LEU A 50 -11.57 -3.69 -21.18
CA LEU A 50 -11.88 -3.21 -19.83
C LEU A 50 -12.74 -4.24 -19.11
N LEU A 51 -12.34 -4.65 -17.90
CA LEU A 51 -13.13 -5.51 -17.03
C LEU A 51 -13.24 -4.89 -15.66
N ASN A 52 -14.47 -4.64 -15.20
CA ASN A 52 -14.74 -4.03 -13.90
C ASN A 52 -13.91 -2.76 -13.63
N GLY A 53 -13.70 -1.93 -14.66
CA GLY A 53 -12.89 -0.71 -14.56
C GLY A 53 -11.37 -0.90 -14.68
N VAL A 54 -10.87 -2.14 -14.77
CA VAL A 54 -9.43 -2.44 -14.91
C VAL A 54 -9.11 -2.74 -16.38
N ARG A 55 -8.09 -2.07 -16.92
CA ARG A 55 -7.62 -2.27 -18.31
C ARG A 55 -6.70 -3.47 -18.41
N PHE A 56 -7.03 -4.37 -19.31
CA PHE A 56 -6.21 -5.52 -19.67
C PHE A 56 -5.81 -5.45 -21.14
N LYS A 57 -4.68 -6.08 -21.45
CA LYS A 57 -4.17 -6.26 -22.79
C LYS A 57 -3.82 -7.73 -22.97
N THR A 58 -4.35 -8.39 -23.98
CA THR A 58 -3.99 -9.78 -24.31
C THR A 58 -3.24 -9.80 -25.62
N ASP A 59 -2.03 -10.35 -25.60
CA ASP A 59 -1.23 -10.68 -26.78
C ASP A 59 -1.47 -12.15 -27.14
N PHE A 60 -2.04 -12.38 -28.30
CA PHE A 60 -2.32 -13.71 -28.81
C PHE A 60 -1.08 -14.41 -29.37
N SER A 61 0.00 -13.68 -29.67
CA SER A 61 1.27 -14.25 -30.16
C SER A 61 1.98 -15.00 -29.03
N GLY A 62 2.10 -14.35 -27.87
CA GLY A 62 2.62 -14.96 -26.64
C GLY A 62 1.59 -15.79 -25.87
N MET A 63 0.30 -15.68 -26.22
CA MET A 63 -0.80 -16.20 -25.40
C MET A 63 -0.70 -15.71 -23.94
N VAL A 64 -0.50 -14.40 -23.78
CA VAL A 64 -0.30 -13.74 -22.49
C VAL A 64 -1.31 -12.61 -22.33
N ARG A 65 -1.94 -12.56 -21.16
CA ARG A 65 -2.74 -11.44 -20.67
C ARG A 65 -1.89 -10.58 -19.75
N THR A 66 -1.94 -9.28 -19.94
CA THR A 66 -1.25 -8.28 -19.13
C THR A 66 -2.27 -7.35 -18.49
N ASN A 67 -2.17 -7.15 -17.19
CA ASN A 67 -2.85 -6.03 -16.53
C ASN A 67 -2.08 -4.75 -16.88
N VAL A 68 -2.73 -3.79 -17.54
CA VAL A 68 -2.04 -2.58 -18.02
C VAL A 68 -1.54 -1.71 -16.87
N ALA A 69 -2.28 -1.67 -15.76
CA ALA A 69 -1.92 -0.88 -14.59
C ALA A 69 -0.74 -1.50 -13.83
N SER A 70 -0.81 -2.80 -13.53
CA SER A 70 0.23 -3.48 -12.76
C SER A 70 1.37 -4.05 -13.60
N LYS A 71 1.26 -4.07 -14.92
CA LYS A 71 2.19 -4.74 -15.85
C LYS A 71 2.37 -6.25 -15.59
N ARG A 72 1.59 -6.86 -14.69
CA ARG A 72 1.65 -8.30 -14.40
C ARG A 72 1.13 -9.09 -15.59
N THR A 73 1.86 -10.13 -15.97
CA THR A 73 1.54 -11.03 -17.09
C THR A 73 0.99 -12.37 -16.59
N MET A 74 0.01 -12.93 -17.29
CA MET A 74 -0.63 -14.21 -17.00
C MET A 74 -0.72 -15.03 -18.28
N GLU A 75 -0.37 -16.31 -18.21
CA GLU A 75 -0.56 -17.23 -19.34
C GLU A 75 -2.05 -17.38 -19.66
N VAL A 76 -2.38 -17.44 -20.95
CA VAL A 76 -3.74 -17.61 -21.47
C VAL A 76 -3.80 -18.89 -22.30
N ARG A 77 -4.92 -19.61 -22.25
CA ARG A 77 -5.18 -20.78 -23.09
C ARG A 77 -6.66 -20.92 -23.41
N LEU A 78 -6.99 -21.80 -24.35
CA LEU A 78 -8.37 -22.23 -24.58
C LEU A 78 -8.63 -23.54 -23.83
N LYS A 79 -9.72 -23.60 -23.06
CA LYS A 79 -10.22 -24.82 -22.42
C LYS A 79 -10.96 -25.68 -23.44
N GLY A 80 -10.76 -27.00 -23.38
CA GLY A 80 -11.58 -27.95 -24.13
C GLY A 80 -11.26 -28.04 -25.63
N GLY A 81 -10.07 -27.65 -26.07
CA GLY A 81 -9.63 -27.86 -27.45
C GLY A 81 -8.41 -27.04 -27.86
N SER A 82 -8.05 -27.13 -29.13
CA SER A 82 -7.04 -26.29 -29.77
C SER A 82 -7.66 -24.98 -30.27
N LEU A 83 -6.83 -23.94 -30.41
CA LEU A 83 -7.24 -22.70 -31.06
C LEU A 83 -7.73 -22.97 -32.50
N PRO A 84 -8.70 -22.18 -33.02
CA PRO A 84 -9.26 -22.38 -34.36
C PRO A 84 -8.22 -22.28 -35.50
N PHE A 85 -7.12 -21.57 -35.24
CA PHE A 85 -5.92 -21.47 -36.07
C PHE A 85 -4.73 -21.14 -35.16
N PRO A 86 -3.47 -21.42 -35.57
CA PRO A 86 -2.30 -21.20 -34.71
C PRO A 86 -2.11 -19.71 -34.38
N PRO A 87 -1.60 -19.39 -33.18
CA PRO A 87 -1.29 -18.01 -32.81
C PRO A 87 -0.25 -17.41 -33.78
N PRO A 88 -0.29 -16.09 -34.00
CA PRO A 88 0.72 -15.40 -34.81
C PRO A 88 2.11 -15.60 -34.21
N ALA A 89 3.15 -15.63 -35.07
CA ALA A 89 4.52 -15.75 -34.59
C ALA A 89 4.88 -14.52 -33.74
N PRO A 90 5.54 -14.70 -32.59
CA PRO A 90 6.00 -13.57 -31.78
C PRO A 90 6.99 -12.71 -32.59
N GLU A 91 6.80 -11.39 -32.57
CA GLU A 91 7.73 -10.47 -33.23
C GLU A 91 9.13 -10.57 -32.58
N ALA A 92 10.15 -10.78 -33.42
CA ALA A 92 11.53 -10.89 -32.98
C ALA A 92 11.99 -9.56 -32.34
N GLY A 93 12.15 -9.55 -31.01
CA GLY A 93 12.57 -8.38 -30.26
C GLY A 93 11.63 -7.96 -29.12
N ALA A 94 10.49 -8.65 -28.92
CA ALA A 94 9.66 -8.43 -27.75
C ALA A 94 10.43 -8.78 -26.46
N SER A 95 10.58 -7.78 -25.58
CA SER A 95 11.32 -7.89 -24.32
C SER A 95 10.79 -9.06 -23.49
N ALA A 96 11.67 -9.98 -23.12
CA ALA A 96 11.35 -11.00 -22.13
C ALA A 96 10.87 -10.33 -20.82
N PRO A 97 9.88 -10.90 -20.11
CA PRO A 97 9.44 -10.35 -18.83
C PRO A 97 10.63 -10.29 -17.86
N SER A 98 10.77 -9.16 -17.15
CA SER A 98 11.88 -8.94 -16.21
C SER A 98 11.88 -10.01 -15.12
N GLU A 99 13.06 -10.48 -14.72
CA GLU A 99 13.25 -11.49 -13.66
C GLU A 99 12.58 -11.12 -12.31
N ALA A 100 12.33 -9.83 -12.05
CA ALA A 100 11.52 -9.35 -10.92
C ALA A 100 10.09 -9.91 -10.90
N SER A 101 9.60 -10.44 -12.02
CA SER A 101 8.25 -11.00 -12.16
C SER A 101 8.13 -12.49 -11.78
N MET A 102 9.21 -13.11 -11.28
CA MET A 102 9.27 -14.55 -10.97
C MET A 102 9.33 -14.89 -9.46
N GLY A 103 9.16 -13.91 -8.57
CA GLY A 103 8.93 -14.14 -7.13
C GLY A 103 9.99 -14.99 -6.43
N LYS A 104 11.22 -14.47 -6.30
CA LYS A 104 12.18 -15.05 -5.33
C LYS A 104 11.75 -14.68 -3.90
N PRO A 105 11.86 -15.60 -2.93
CA PRO A 105 11.59 -15.30 -1.53
C PRO A 105 12.73 -14.46 -0.94
N ASP A 106 12.42 -13.27 -0.45
CA ASP A 106 13.35 -12.45 0.33
C ASP A 106 13.43 -12.98 1.76
N GLY A 107 14.65 -13.35 2.18
CA GLY A 107 14.93 -13.77 3.54
C GLY A 107 14.98 -12.56 4.47
N VAL A 108 13.88 -12.35 5.21
CA VAL A 108 13.84 -11.41 6.35
C VAL A 108 14.07 -12.20 7.64
N PRO A 109 15.01 -11.81 8.53
CA PRO A 109 15.17 -12.43 9.83
C PRO A 109 14.01 -12.05 10.76
N GLN A 110 13.45 -13.02 11.49
CA GLN A 110 12.55 -12.80 12.62
C GLN A 110 13.36 -12.49 13.88
N GLU A 111 13.06 -11.38 14.56
CA GLU A 111 13.40 -11.18 15.97
C GLU A 111 12.24 -10.52 16.74
N SER A 112 12.30 -10.70 18.06
CA SER A 112 11.23 -11.00 19.00
C SER A 112 11.04 -9.95 20.10
N ASP A 113 9.86 -10.04 20.74
CA ASP A 113 9.50 -9.71 22.14
C ASP A 113 9.44 -8.25 22.68
N GLU A 114 8.26 -8.00 23.26
CA GLU A 114 7.73 -7.01 24.20
C GLU A 114 8.67 -6.13 25.06
N LYS A 115 8.30 -4.85 25.26
CA LYS A 115 7.90 -4.29 26.59
C LYS A 115 7.50 -2.79 26.59
N GLY A 116 6.26 -2.55 27.06
CA GLY A 116 5.84 -1.48 27.98
C GLY A 116 6.23 -0.02 27.73
N ALA A 117 5.33 0.76 27.13
CA ALA A 117 5.36 2.22 27.19
C ALA A 117 4.60 2.73 28.42
N VAL A 118 5.28 3.52 29.27
CA VAL A 118 4.70 4.29 30.38
C VAL A 118 4.39 5.69 29.87
N PRO A 119 3.21 6.29 30.12
CA PRO A 119 2.92 7.65 29.71
C PRO A 119 3.68 8.65 30.60
N LEU A 120 4.55 9.47 30.01
CA LEU A 120 5.23 10.56 30.68
C LEU A 120 4.29 11.77 30.89
N SER A 121 4.40 12.42 32.04
CA SER A 121 3.55 13.55 32.42
C SER A 121 3.83 14.81 31.58
N PRO A 122 2.86 15.75 31.48
CA PRO A 122 2.96 16.95 30.64
C PRO A 122 4.15 17.87 30.93
N GLU A 123 4.74 17.79 32.11
CA GLU A 123 5.85 18.65 32.53
C GLU A 123 7.19 18.21 31.91
N ALA A 124 7.34 16.92 31.57
CA ALA A 124 8.50 16.42 30.83
C ALA A 124 8.52 16.89 29.35
N LEU A 125 7.42 17.46 28.83
CA LEU A 125 7.27 17.89 27.44
C LEU A 125 7.83 19.31 27.16
N MET A 126 8.22 20.06 28.19
CA MET A 126 8.46 21.51 28.10
C MET A 126 9.93 21.93 28.23
N THR A 127 10.85 21.03 28.55
CA THR A 127 12.27 21.36 28.80
C THR A 127 13.21 20.30 28.21
N GLY A 128 14.32 20.74 27.59
CA GLY A 128 15.41 19.85 27.22
C GLY A 128 16.26 19.44 28.44
N LEU A 129 17.26 18.58 28.24
CA LEU A 129 18.14 17.98 29.27
C LEU A 129 18.82 18.96 30.25
N GLU A 130 18.82 20.28 29.99
CA GLU A 130 19.35 21.33 30.87
C GLU A 130 18.29 22.31 31.43
N GLY A 131 17.00 22.04 31.28
CA GLY A 131 15.95 22.97 31.72
C GLY A 131 15.77 24.21 30.82
N LYS A 132 16.53 24.32 29.74
CA LYS A 132 16.36 25.37 28.73
C LYS A 132 15.25 24.99 27.75
N PRO A 133 14.37 25.94 27.40
CA PRO A 133 13.27 25.64 26.50
C PRO A 133 13.79 25.72 25.04
N PHE A 134 13.46 24.72 24.21
CA PHE A 134 13.95 24.61 22.82
C PHE A 134 13.74 25.94 22.03
N PRO A 135 14.59 26.30 21.06
CA PRO A 135 14.31 27.44 20.17
C PRO A 135 12.92 27.31 19.52
N HIS A 136 12.20 28.42 19.35
CA HIS A 136 10.80 28.40 18.91
C HIS A 136 10.61 27.70 17.54
N GLY A 137 11.57 27.88 16.61
CA GLY A 137 11.57 27.21 15.31
C GLY A 137 11.77 25.69 15.40
N VAL A 138 12.59 25.23 16.35
CA VAL A 138 12.78 23.80 16.64
C VAL A 138 11.47 23.21 17.18
N ARG A 139 10.80 23.87 18.14
CA ARG A 139 9.50 23.39 18.67
C ARG A 139 8.41 23.24 17.60
N LYS A 140 8.34 24.19 16.65
CA LYS A 140 7.41 24.12 15.51
C LYS A 140 7.77 22.99 14.54
N ALA A 141 9.06 22.84 14.21
CA ALA A 141 9.55 21.74 13.38
C ALA A 141 9.30 20.34 13.99
N TRP A 142 9.24 20.26 15.32
CA TRP A 142 8.89 19.04 16.08
C TRP A 142 7.38 18.89 16.37
N GLY A 143 6.51 19.68 15.74
CA GLY A 143 5.06 19.57 15.89
C GLY A 143 4.50 19.97 17.27
N GLN A 144 5.26 20.68 18.12
CA GLN A 144 4.76 21.13 19.42
C GLN A 144 3.80 22.32 19.27
N GLY A 145 2.53 22.09 19.56
CA GLY A 145 1.50 23.14 19.67
C GLY A 145 0.82 23.52 18.35
N LEU A 146 1.01 22.74 17.29
CA LEU A 146 0.34 22.90 16.00
C LEU A 146 -0.51 21.66 15.71
N PRO A 147 -1.70 21.81 15.10
CA PRO A 147 -2.43 20.66 14.55
C PRO A 147 -1.50 19.90 13.58
N GLN A 148 -1.44 18.57 13.65
CA GLN A 148 -0.73 17.76 12.65
C GLN A 148 -1.41 17.97 11.29
N GLY A 149 -0.88 18.84 10.44
CA GLY A 149 -1.48 19.01 9.13
C GLY A 149 -1.01 17.93 8.14
N VAL A 150 -1.36 18.16 6.89
CA VAL A 150 -1.63 17.11 5.90
C VAL A 150 -0.94 17.46 4.57
N THR A 151 0.39 17.41 4.55
CA THR A 151 1.15 17.38 3.31
C THR A 151 2.14 16.22 3.37
N MET A 152 1.83 15.20 2.56
CA MET A 152 2.69 14.07 2.24
C MET A 152 3.21 14.18 0.80
N SER A 153 3.14 15.38 0.22
CA SER A 153 3.65 15.74 -1.10
C SER A 153 5.03 16.39 -0.98
N GLY A 154 5.83 16.39 -2.05
CA GLY A 154 7.18 16.94 -2.01
C GLY A 154 8.23 15.97 -1.47
N ARG A 155 9.50 16.25 -1.76
CA ARG A 155 10.66 15.45 -1.35
C ARG A 155 11.82 16.38 -1.06
N PHE A 156 12.57 16.09 -0.01
CA PHE A 156 13.84 16.77 0.21
C PHE A 156 14.83 15.82 0.87
N GLU A 157 16.11 16.11 0.62
CA GLU A 157 17.24 15.46 1.26
C GLU A 157 18.30 16.53 1.48
N PHE A 158 18.81 16.61 2.71
CA PHE A 158 19.97 17.44 3.01
C PHE A 158 20.85 16.76 4.06
N THR A 159 22.13 17.11 4.05
CA THR A 159 23.10 16.60 5.02
C THR A 159 23.48 17.70 5.99
N MET A 160 23.37 17.40 7.27
CA MET A 160 23.86 18.25 8.36
C MET A 160 25.27 17.85 8.75
N GLN A 161 26.16 18.85 8.83
CA GLN A 161 27.43 18.73 9.51
C GLN A 161 27.27 18.97 11.02
N LEU A 162 28.31 18.64 11.80
CA LEU A 162 28.29 18.86 13.25
C LEU A 162 28.06 20.35 13.59
N ASP A 163 28.64 21.25 12.82
CA ASP A 163 28.50 22.70 12.98
C ASP A 163 27.08 23.20 12.68
N ASP A 164 26.27 22.40 11.96
CA ASP A 164 24.89 22.73 11.59
C ASP A 164 23.86 22.30 12.65
N LYS A 165 24.30 21.63 13.73
CA LYS A 165 23.42 21.00 14.73
C LYS A 165 22.37 21.94 15.31
N ASP A 166 22.75 23.18 15.60
CA ASP A 166 21.86 24.18 16.19
C ASP A 166 20.87 24.78 15.18
N TYR A 167 21.08 24.55 13.88
CA TYR A 167 20.29 25.10 12.77
C TYR A 167 19.29 24.10 12.18
N LEU A 168 19.14 22.89 12.75
CA LEU A 168 18.23 21.85 12.25
C LEU A 168 16.83 22.39 11.93
N GLY A 169 16.23 23.16 12.84
CA GLY A 169 14.88 23.67 12.65
C GLY A 169 14.76 24.61 11.45
N GLU A 170 15.77 25.44 11.22
CA GLU A 170 15.81 26.38 10.09
C GLU A 170 16.07 25.64 8.78
N MET A 171 17.03 24.71 8.77
CA MET A 171 17.32 23.87 7.60
C MET A 171 16.11 23.05 7.19
N LEU A 172 15.41 22.43 8.15
CA LEU A 172 14.21 21.65 7.88
C LEU A 172 13.11 22.54 7.27
N THR A 173 12.82 23.68 7.90
CA THR A 173 11.81 24.63 7.43
C THR A 173 12.09 25.11 6.00
N TRP A 174 13.35 25.47 5.70
CA TRP A 174 13.73 25.92 4.35
C TRP A 174 13.58 24.83 3.31
N ASN A 175 14.03 23.60 3.61
CA ASN A 175 13.90 22.48 2.69
C ASN A 175 12.44 22.08 2.46
N MET A 176 11.58 22.21 3.48
CA MET A 176 10.14 22.00 3.35
C MET A 176 9.50 23.04 2.43
N ILE A 177 9.75 24.33 2.66
CA ILE A 177 9.23 25.41 1.79
C ILE A 177 9.70 25.21 0.35
N ALA A 178 10.98 24.85 0.15
CA ALA A 178 11.53 24.57 -1.18
C ALA A 178 10.88 23.36 -1.85
N ALA A 179 10.48 22.36 -1.07
CA ALA A 179 9.75 21.18 -1.54
C ALA A 179 8.23 21.40 -1.69
N GLY A 180 7.72 22.59 -1.36
CA GLY A 180 6.28 22.89 -1.40
C GLY A 180 5.48 22.27 -0.25
N ILE A 181 6.15 21.92 0.85
CA ILE A 181 5.57 21.34 2.06
C ILE A 181 5.28 22.47 3.04
N ASP A 182 4.03 22.54 3.52
CA ASP A 182 3.67 23.49 4.56
C ASP A 182 4.18 22.96 5.93
N PRO A 183 4.97 23.74 6.70
CA PRO A 183 5.41 23.37 8.04
C PRO A 183 4.31 23.00 9.02
N GLU A 184 3.13 23.60 8.88
CA GLU A 184 1.97 23.24 9.71
C GLU A 184 1.40 21.89 9.29
N ALA A 185 1.71 21.45 8.08
CA ALA A 185 1.20 20.25 7.45
C ALA A 185 2.16 19.04 7.43
N PHE A 186 3.21 19.11 8.23
CA PHE A 186 4.31 18.15 8.18
C PHE A 186 4.10 16.93 9.07
N ASP A 187 4.11 15.73 8.49
CA ASP A 187 4.13 14.48 9.25
C ASP A 187 5.57 14.06 9.59
N SER A 188 6.12 14.63 10.66
CA SER A 188 7.47 14.30 11.13
C SER A 188 7.61 12.86 11.65
N HIS A 189 6.51 12.16 11.91
CA HIS A 189 6.52 10.89 12.63
C HIS A 189 6.63 9.67 11.73
N ARG A 190 6.20 9.75 10.47
CA ARG A 190 6.16 8.57 9.59
C ARG A 190 7.23 8.57 8.51
N VAL A 191 7.66 9.74 8.07
CA VAL A 191 8.37 9.89 6.78
C VAL A 191 9.66 10.68 6.87
N LEU A 192 9.94 11.30 8.01
CA LEU A 192 11.22 11.95 8.25
C LEU A 192 12.23 10.94 8.81
N ALA A 193 13.28 10.69 8.05
CA ALA A 193 14.35 9.77 8.41
C ALA A 193 15.67 10.52 8.63
N PHE A 194 16.40 10.10 9.65
CA PHE A 194 17.74 10.58 9.98
C PHE A 194 18.71 9.42 9.82
N THR A 195 19.70 9.57 8.95
CA THR A 195 20.73 8.57 8.67
C THR A 195 22.09 9.12 9.09
N ASN A 196 22.74 8.47 10.05
CA ASN A 196 24.07 8.88 10.51
C ASN A 196 25.19 8.43 9.55
N LYS A 197 26.43 8.87 9.80
CA LYS A 197 27.61 8.47 9.00
C LYS A 197 27.90 6.97 8.97
N ASN A 198 27.38 6.22 9.96
CA ASN A 198 27.48 4.77 10.04
C ASN A 198 26.35 4.06 9.28
N LYS A 199 25.51 4.80 8.55
CA LYS A 199 24.33 4.33 7.80
C LYS A 199 23.22 3.73 8.68
N GLN A 200 23.21 4.05 9.97
CA GLN A 200 22.07 3.74 10.82
C GLN A 200 20.99 4.79 10.57
N THR A 201 19.78 4.31 10.25
CA THR A 201 18.62 5.15 9.95
C THR A 201 17.60 5.05 11.08
N VAL A 202 17.09 6.19 11.52
CA VAL A 202 16.01 6.29 12.51
C VAL A 202 14.88 7.08 11.87
N ILE A 203 13.65 6.57 11.97
CA ILE A 203 12.45 7.17 11.38
C ILE A 203 11.43 7.37 12.50
N GLY A 204 10.90 8.58 12.66
CA GLY A 204 9.76 8.86 13.55
C GLY A 204 10.01 8.74 15.06
N ASN A 205 11.08 8.07 15.48
CA ASN A 205 11.43 7.84 16.88
C ASN A 205 12.22 9.04 17.44
N ARG A 206 11.52 9.95 18.10
CA ARG A 206 12.08 11.19 18.64
C ARG A 206 13.27 10.95 19.59
N GLU A 207 13.20 9.96 20.46
CA GLU A 207 14.28 9.70 21.43
C GLU A 207 15.55 9.22 20.74
N GLU A 208 15.42 8.35 19.74
CA GLU A 208 16.55 7.87 18.97
C GLU A 208 17.12 8.94 18.05
N ILE A 209 16.28 9.80 17.47
CA ILE A 209 16.73 10.95 16.70
C ILE A 209 17.49 11.92 17.62
N GLU A 210 16.98 12.20 18.82
CA GLU A 210 17.66 13.07 19.79
C GLU A 210 19.01 12.48 20.23
N LYS A 211 19.08 11.17 20.50
CA LYS A 211 20.34 10.45 20.75
C LYS A 211 21.31 10.57 19.57
N MET A 212 20.80 10.48 18.34
CA MET A 212 21.61 10.62 17.14
C MET A 212 22.17 12.06 17.01
N LEU A 213 21.31 13.07 17.15
CA LEU A 213 21.66 14.49 17.04
C LEU A 213 22.60 14.97 18.15
N THR A 214 22.54 14.37 19.34
CA THR A 214 23.41 14.73 20.47
C THR A 214 24.82 14.14 20.38
N SER A 215 24.99 13.02 19.66
CA SER A 215 26.28 12.36 19.49
C SER A 215 27.10 12.94 18.33
N ASP A 216 28.26 13.52 18.63
CA ASP A 216 29.20 14.04 17.63
C ASP A 216 29.67 12.95 16.65
N GLN A 217 29.68 11.69 17.11
CA GLN A 217 30.04 10.54 16.27
C GLN A 217 28.96 10.20 15.23
N SER A 218 27.74 10.71 15.36
CA SER A 218 26.69 10.48 14.35
C SER A 218 26.90 11.31 13.09
N TYR A 219 27.60 12.44 13.17
CA TYR A 219 27.75 13.36 12.05
C TYR A 219 28.77 12.88 11.01
N PRO A 220 28.58 13.20 9.71
CA PRO A 220 27.41 13.91 9.14
C PRO A 220 26.10 13.09 9.21
N ILE A 221 24.98 13.79 9.38
CA ILE A 221 23.64 13.19 9.43
C ILE A 221 22.87 13.61 8.19
N THR A 222 22.40 12.66 7.40
CA THR A 222 21.49 12.91 6.27
C THR A 222 20.06 12.89 6.78
N VAL A 223 19.31 13.95 6.49
CA VAL A 223 17.89 14.08 6.77
C VAL A 223 17.15 13.91 5.46
N THR A 224 16.29 12.90 5.38
CA THR A 224 15.48 12.62 4.19
C THR A 224 14.01 12.67 4.53
N TYR A 225 13.24 13.32 3.67
CA TYR A 225 11.79 13.25 3.64
C TYR A 225 11.36 12.64 2.30
N HIS A 226 10.97 11.37 2.35
CA HIS A 226 10.49 10.62 1.21
C HIS A 226 9.17 9.95 1.58
N PRO A 227 8.03 10.61 1.33
CA PRO A 227 6.74 10.02 1.61
C PRO A 227 6.52 8.78 0.72
N PRO A 228 5.72 7.80 1.17
CA PRO A 228 5.37 6.64 0.36
C PRO A 228 4.80 7.08 -0.98
N ARG A 229 5.04 6.28 -2.02
CA ARG A 229 4.68 6.62 -3.41
C ARG A 229 3.20 6.97 -3.59
N THR A 230 2.35 6.45 -2.72
CA THR A 230 0.91 6.73 -2.67
C THR A 230 0.56 8.18 -2.44
N TYR A 231 1.35 8.87 -1.65
CA TYR A 231 1.10 10.27 -1.32
C TYR A 231 1.77 11.23 -2.30
N ASP A 232 2.61 10.72 -3.19
CA ASP A 232 3.29 11.51 -4.20
C ASP A 232 2.28 12.14 -5.17
N GLY A 233 2.12 13.46 -5.08
CA GLY A 233 1.15 14.22 -5.86
C GLY A 233 -0.30 14.13 -5.36
N MET A 234 -0.55 13.52 -4.19
CA MET A 234 -1.88 13.49 -3.59
C MET A 234 -2.26 14.88 -3.05
N PRO A 235 -3.44 15.43 -3.42
CA PRO A 235 -3.94 16.65 -2.80
C PRO A 235 -4.19 16.46 -1.31
N GLU A 236 -3.91 17.48 -0.51
CA GLU A 236 -4.15 17.48 0.94
C GLU A 236 -5.57 17.05 1.31
N SER A 237 -6.56 17.50 0.55
CA SER A 237 -7.98 17.15 0.76
C SER A 237 -8.29 15.65 0.59
N GLU A 238 -7.44 14.88 -0.08
CA GLU A 238 -7.65 13.45 -0.34
C GLU A 238 -7.00 12.55 0.71
N VAL A 239 -5.98 13.04 1.41
CA VAL A 239 -5.24 12.28 2.44
C VAL A 239 -6.14 11.72 3.54
N PRO A 240 -7.15 12.43 4.09
CA PRO A 240 -8.05 11.85 5.09
C PRO A 240 -8.77 10.60 4.57
N GLY A 241 -9.25 10.63 3.31
CA GLY A 241 -9.90 9.48 2.69
C GLY A 241 -8.96 8.30 2.51
N TRP A 242 -7.70 8.58 2.17
CA TRP A 242 -6.66 7.57 2.08
C TRP A 242 -6.34 6.94 3.45
N GLU A 243 -6.17 7.74 4.50
CA GLU A 243 -5.93 7.24 5.86
C GLU A 243 -7.09 6.37 6.36
N VAL A 244 -8.35 6.72 6.04
CA VAL A 244 -9.51 5.84 6.33
C VAL A 244 -9.36 4.48 5.66
N GLN A 245 -8.93 4.44 4.40
CA GLN A 245 -8.68 3.19 3.69
C GLN A 245 -7.54 2.39 4.34
N ARG A 246 -6.44 3.04 4.73
CA ARG A 246 -5.32 2.39 5.44
C ARG A 246 -5.77 1.76 6.75
N THR A 247 -6.52 2.50 7.57
CA THR A 247 -7.06 2.00 8.85
C THR A 247 -8.00 0.81 8.64
N PHE A 248 -8.85 0.85 7.61
CA PHE A 248 -9.69 -0.30 7.26
C PHE A 248 -8.86 -1.53 6.87
N LEU A 249 -7.84 -1.34 6.03
CA LEU A 249 -6.95 -2.42 5.60
C LEU A 249 -6.09 -2.95 6.75
N LYS A 250 -5.73 -2.12 7.73
CA LYS A 250 -5.06 -2.55 8.97
C LYS A 250 -5.93 -3.56 9.73
N PHE A 251 -7.21 -3.26 9.96
CA PHE A 251 -8.12 -4.21 10.61
C PHE A 251 -8.29 -5.50 9.81
N ILE A 252 -8.34 -5.40 8.48
CA ILE A 252 -8.34 -6.59 7.62
C ILE A 252 -7.06 -7.41 7.80
N LYS A 253 -5.87 -6.78 7.77
CA LYS A 253 -4.57 -7.43 7.98
C LYS A 253 -4.55 -8.18 9.31
N GLU A 254 -4.96 -7.53 10.38
CA GLU A 254 -5.04 -8.12 11.73
C GLU A 254 -6.01 -9.30 11.76
N ALA A 255 -7.20 -9.18 11.16
CA ALA A 255 -8.19 -10.25 11.14
C ALA A 255 -7.76 -11.45 10.29
N VAL A 256 -7.10 -11.21 9.14
CA VAL A 256 -6.51 -12.24 8.28
C VAL A 256 -5.40 -12.99 9.02
N ALA A 257 -4.50 -12.26 9.70
CA ALA A 257 -3.44 -12.85 10.49
C ALA A 257 -3.98 -13.75 11.61
N ASN A 258 -5.09 -13.35 12.25
CA ASN A 258 -5.74 -14.13 13.32
C ASN A 258 -6.36 -15.46 12.87
N VAL A 259 -6.52 -15.68 11.56
CA VAL A 259 -6.93 -16.97 10.99
C VAL A 259 -5.81 -17.56 10.12
N ASP A 260 -4.57 -17.14 10.34
CA ASP A 260 -3.36 -17.59 9.65
C ASP A 260 -3.44 -17.52 8.11
N GLY A 261 -4.22 -16.59 7.57
CA GLY A 261 -4.48 -16.49 6.13
C GLY A 261 -5.22 -17.69 5.52
N ASP A 262 -5.75 -18.61 6.34
CA ASP A 262 -6.38 -19.84 5.90
C ASP A 262 -7.89 -19.67 5.77
N ILE A 263 -8.38 -19.71 4.52
CA ILE A 263 -9.81 -19.61 4.19
C ILE A 263 -10.66 -20.70 4.86
N TYR A 264 -10.09 -21.87 5.15
CA TYR A 264 -10.83 -22.97 5.76
C TYR A 264 -11.06 -22.75 7.25
N LYS A 265 -10.30 -21.84 7.89
CA LYS A 265 -10.52 -21.39 9.27
C LYS A 265 -11.64 -20.36 9.39
N VAL A 266 -12.14 -19.83 8.27
CA VAL A 266 -13.35 -18.99 8.26
C VAL A 266 -14.59 -19.89 8.40
N LYS A 267 -15.36 -19.64 9.46
CA LYS A 267 -16.48 -20.52 9.89
C LYS A 267 -17.56 -20.63 8.83
N HIS A 268 -18.04 -19.50 8.32
CA HIS A 268 -19.19 -19.47 7.42
C HIS A 268 -18.76 -19.49 5.95
N VAL A 269 -19.31 -20.42 5.17
CA VAL A 269 -18.98 -20.59 3.74
C VAL A 269 -19.24 -19.32 2.93
N HIS A 270 -20.32 -18.59 3.21
CA HIS A 270 -20.64 -17.35 2.50
C HIS A 270 -19.64 -16.22 2.80
N GLN A 271 -18.97 -16.24 3.95
CA GLN A 271 -17.93 -15.26 4.32
C GLN A 271 -16.57 -15.57 3.69
N ARG A 272 -16.32 -16.84 3.31
CA ARG A 272 -15.05 -17.25 2.65
C ARG A 272 -14.76 -16.46 1.38
N ARG A 273 -15.79 -16.17 0.58
CA ARG A 273 -15.65 -15.34 -0.62
C ARG A 273 -15.23 -13.91 -0.29
N THR A 274 -15.72 -13.34 0.82
CA THR A 274 -15.30 -12.02 1.29
C THR A 274 -13.87 -12.07 1.82
N PHE A 275 -13.51 -13.13 2.53
CA PHE A 275 -12.14 -13.35 2.99
C PHE A 275 -11.13 -13.45 1.83
N GLU A 276 -11.46 -14.12 0.74
CA GLU A 276 -10.62 -14.09 -0.48
C GLU A 276 -10.42 -12.67 -1.02
N ARG A 277 -11.46 -11.83 -0.97
CA ARG A 277 -11.35 -10.43 -1.40
C ARG A 277 -10.46 -9.62 -0.47
N TYR A 278 -10.50 -9.88 0.83
CA TYR A 278 -9.60 -9.24 1.79
C TYR A 278 -8.13 -9.56 1.51
N LEU A 279 -7.81 -10.81 1.22
CA LEU A 279 -6.47 -11.19 0.79
C LEU A 279 -6.04 -10.43 -0.47
N LEU A 280 -6.93 -10.33 -1.46
CA LEU A 280 -6.67 -9.56 -2.68
C LEU A 280 -6.46 -8.06 -2.40
N TYR A 281 -7.28 -7.45 -1.54
CA TYR A 281 -7.15 -6.04 -1.20
C TYR A 281 -5.81 -5.73 -0.51
N LEU A 282 -5.38 -6.58 0.41
CA LEU A 282 -4.07 -6.42 1.07
C LEU A 282 -2.93 -6.58 0.06
N GLU A 283 -2.99 -7.58 -0.81
CA GLU A 283 -1.94 -7.81 -1.80
C GLU A 283 -1.86 -6.67 -2.82
N ASP A 284 -3.01 -6.24 -3.36
CA ASP A 284 -3.08 -5.10 -4.27
C ASP A 284 -2.56 -3.83 -3.61
N TYR A 285 -2.87 -3.63 -2.33
CA TYR A 285 -2.37 -2.50 -1.55
C TYR A 285 -0.84 -2.51 -1.45
N TYR A 286 -0.25 -3.58 -0.90
CA TYR A 286 1.20 -3.67 -0.76
C TYR A 286 1.94 -3.54 -2.10
N TYR A 287 1.37 -4.14 -3.15
CA TYR A 287 1.96 -4.08 -4.47
C TYR A 287 1.96 -2.68 -5.09
N GLN A 288 0.87 -1.92 -4.90
CA GLN A 288 0.74 -0.58 -5.51
C GLN A 288 1.52 0.48 -4.74
N ASN A 289 1.61 0.31 -3.43
CA ASN A 289 1.84 1.43 -2.53
C ASN A 289 3.20 1.42 -1.85
N ASP A 290 3.88 0.25 -1.82
CA ASP A 290 5.12 0.05 -1.06
C ASP A 290 5.00 0.64 0.36
N ASP A 291 3.86 0.33 0.99
CA ASP A 291 3.43 0.93 2.25
C ASP A 291 3.27 -0.16 3.31
N ASP A 292 3.73 0.09 4.53
CA ASP A 292 3.45 -0.79 5.65
C ASP A 292 2.13 -0.36 6.30
N LEU A 293 1.23 -1.32 6.56
CA LEU A 293 -0.01 -1.04 7.28
C LEU A 293 0.17 -1.11 8.80
N ALA A 294 1.34 -1.51 9.29
CA ALA A 294 1.62 -1.56 10.73
C ALA A 294 1.63 -0.17 11.38
N ASP A 295 2.08 0.86 10.66
CA ASP A 295 2.13 2.24 11.13
C ASP A 295 0.79 3.00 10.94
N SER A 296 -0.20 2.38 10.25
CA SER A 296 -1.50 2.99 10.00
C SER A 296 -2.22 3.35 11.29
N MET A 297 -3.00 4.43 11.26
CA MET A 297 -3.74 4.93 12.42
C MET A 297 -4.80 3.95 12.90
N TYR A 298 -5.08 3.97 14.19
CA TYR A 298 -6.32 3.45 14.76
C TYR A 298 -7.48 4.43 14.53
N GLY A 299 -8.72 3.93 14.59
CA GLY A 299 -9.92 4.75 14.38
C GLY A 299 -9.99 5.97 15.30
N TRP A 300 -9.57 5.83 16.57
CA TRP A 300 -9.56 6.94 17.52
C TRP A 300 -8.56 8.05 17.17
N GLU A 301 -7.41 7.71 16.60
CA GLU A 301 -6.41 8.66 16.12
C GLU A 301 -6.97 9.45 14.93
N LEU A 302 -7.70 8.77 14.04
CA LEU A 302 -8.39 9.42 12.93
C LEU A 302 -9.50 10.38 13.40
N TYR A 303 -10.25 10.06 14.46
CA TYR A 303 -11.24 11.03 14.99
C TYR A 303 -10.57 12.29 15.53
N MET A 304 -9.43 12.14 16.21
CA MET A 304 -8.68 13.27 16.75
C MET A 304 -8.05 14.12 15.64
N ARG A 305 -7.51 13.47 14.60
CA ARG A 305 -6.85 14.14 13.47
C ARG A 305 -7.85 14.70 12.44
N TYR A 306 -8.95 14.00 12.20
CA TYR A 306 -9.99 14.36 11.21
C TYR A 306 -11.41 14.30 11.81
N PRO A 307 -11.78 15.25 12.70
CA PRO A 307 -13.10 15.21 13.36
C PRO A 307 -14.29 15.23 12.39
N PHE A 308 -14.13 15.83 11.21
CA PHE A 308 -15.17 15.86 10.18
C PHE A 308 -15.43 14.49 9.51
N MET A 309 -14.52 13.52 9.66
CA MET A 309 -14.64 12.16 9.09
C MET A 309 -15.42 11.20 10.00
N THR A 310 -15.92 11.67 11.15
CA THR A 310 -16.56 10.83 12.17
C THR A 310 -17.70 9.97 11.61
N GLY A 311 -18.51 10.53 10.71
CA GLY A 311 -19.60 9.78 10.07
C GLY A 311 -19.13 8.64 9.15
N SER A 312 -18.00 8.82 8.46
CA SER A 312 -17.43 7.82 7.55
C SER A 312 -16.72 6.68 8.26
N LEU A 313 -16.26 6.90 9.50
CA LEU A 313 -15.53 5.91 10.30
C LEU A 313 -16.44 5.01 11.12
N GLY A 314 -17.69 5.39 11.35
CA GLY A 314 -18.59 4.65 12.26
C GLY A 314 -18.77 3.16 11.89
N LEU A 315 -18.76 2.81 10.60
CA LEU A 315 -18.83 1.40 10.17
C LEU A 315 -17.52 0.66 10.41
N ILE A 316 -16.39 1.31 10.14
CA ILE A 316 -15.04 0.74 10.32
C ILE A 316 -14.80 0.50 11.82
N ASP A 317 -15.21 1.42 12.67
CA ASP A 317 -15.03 1.34 14.12
C ASP A 317 -15.89 0.24 14.76
N LYS A 318 -17.13 0.07 14.28
CA LYS A 318 -18.02 -1.00 14.73
C LYS A 318 -17.56 -2.39 14.30
N THR A 319 -17.16 -2.52 13.03
CA THR A 319 -16.92 -3.84 12.41
C THR A 319 -15.45 -4.25 12.34
N GLY A 320 -14.53 -3.31 12.19
CA GLY A 320 -13.09 -3.56 12.03
C GLY A 320 -12.47 -4.31 13.21
N PRO A 321 -12.51 -3.78 14.45
CA PRO A 321 -11.98 -4.45 15.63
C PRO A 321 -12.61 -5.82 15.91
N ASN A 322 -13.85 -6.03 15.46
CA ASN A 322 -14.60 -7.27 15.67
C ASN A 322 -14.51 -8.24 14.48
N LEU A 323 -13.81 -7.87 13.40
CA LEU A 323 -13.78 -8.66 12.17
C LEU A 323 -13.24 -10.08 12.40
N THR A 324 -12.27 -10.23 13.30
CA THR A 324 -11.76 -11.54 13.73
C THR A 324 -12.85 -12.44 14.30
N LYS A 325 -13.69 -11.91 15.21
CA LYS A 325 -14.81 -12.65 15.81
C LYS A 325 -15.83 -13.05 14.75
N VAL A 326 -16.11 -12.14 13.81
CA VAL A 326 -17.01 -12.41 12.67
C VAL A 326 -16.48 -13.54 11.78
N LEU A 327 -15.18 -13.54 11.43
CA LEU A 327 -14.58 -14.58 10.58
C LEU A 327 -14.54 -15.94 11.27
N ARG A 328 -14.30 -15.97 12.58
CA ARG A 328 -14.41 -17.18 13.41
C ARG A 328 -15.86 -17.58 13.69
N GLY A 329 -16.82 -16.74 13.28
CA GLY A 329 -18.25 -16.85 13.52
C GLY A 329 -18.62 -16.98 14.99
N GLU A 330 -17.85 -16.29 15.83
CA GLU A 330 -18.11 -16.03 17.25
C GLU A 330 -19.14 -14.89 17.43
N ALA A 331 -19.34 -14.07 16.40
CA ALA A 331 -20.31 -12.99 16.38
C ALA A 331 -20.91 -12.79 14.98
N ASP A 332 -22.14 -12.29 14.91
CA ASP A 332 -22.78 -11.89 13.65
C ASP A 332 -22.36 -10.46 13.28
N VAL A 333 -22.02 -10.22 12.02
CA VAL A 333 -21.72 -8.87 11.54
C VAL A 333 -22.92 -7.92 11.69
N LEU A 334 -24.14 -8.44 11.57
CA LEU A 334 -25.36 -7.67 11.71
C LEU A 334 -25.57 -7.19 13.15
N GLU A 335 -25.07 -7.94 14.14
CA GLU A 335 -25.09 -7.53 15.54
C GLU A 335 -24.25 -6.27 15.75
N PHE A 336 -23.10 -6.14 15.11
CA PHE A 336 -22.31 -4.90 15.21
C PHE A 336 -22.86 -3.74 14.39
N LEU A 337 -23.54 -4.04 13.27
CA LEU A 337 -24.10 -3.01 12.39
C LEU A 337 -25.38 -2.41 12.97
N PHE A 338 -26.23 -3.24 13.59
CA PHE A 338 -27.59 -2.88 14.01
C PHE A 338 -27.89 -3.11 15.49
N GLY A 339 -27.07 -3.90 16.19
CA GLY A 339 -27.10 -4.00 17.65
C GLY A 339 -26.49 -2.74 18.24
N GLY A 340 -27.29 -2.01 19.01
CA GLY A 340 -26.93 -0.74 19.63
C GLY A 340 -25.92 -0.89 20.75
#